data_AF-A0A1I1YZR7-F1
#
_entry.id   AF-A0A1I1YZR7-F1
#
_cell.length_a   1.000
_cell.length_b   1.000
_cell.length_c   1.000
_cell.angle_alpha   90.00
_cell.angle_beta   90.00
_cell.angle_gamma   90.00
#
_symmetry.space_group_name_H-M   'P 1'
#
loop_
_entity.id
_entity.type
_entity.pdbx_description
1 polymer ?
#
loop_
_entity_poly.entity_id
_entity_poly.type
_entity_poly.pdbx_seq_one_letter_code
_entity_poly.pdbx_strand_id
1 'polypeptide(L)'
;MNTYYTIMEELAAFALKEFGKIDVLVNNAGVMPQSFLHKLKILSSIDGHNVYASGTVYCATKHAVRAITEGLRQEEAMSGTNIRTTNISPGAVSKELTEGITDVELKQAYDELYKGAIKAESMARAIAFAIEEPEDVAINEMIIRPTRQQA
;
A
#
# COMPACT_ATOMS: atom_id res chain seq x y z
N MET A 1 3.57 23.17 14.37
CA MET A 1 4.26 22.15 13.56
C MET A 1 3.27 21.01 13.32
N ASN A 2 3.23 20.43 12.12
CA ASN A 2 2.19 19.46 11.74
C ASN A 2 2.49 18.08 12.38
N THR A 3 1.58 17.55 13.18
CA THR A 3 1.78 16.33 13.99
C THR A 3 2.12 15.09 13.17
N TYR A 4 1.62 14.99 11.94
CA TYR A 4 1.91 13.85 11.05
C TYR A 4 3.37 13.81 10.59
N TYR A 5 3.97 14.99 10.37
CA TYR A 5 5.37 15.09 9.96
C TYR A 5 6.29 14.58 11.08
N THR A 6 6.01 15.00 12.33
CA THR A 6 6.77 14.57 13.51
C THR A 6 6.71 13.06 13.72
N ILE A 7 5.55 12.43 13.53
CA ILE A 7 5.42 10.97 13.68
C ILE A 7 6.28 10.21 12.66
N MET A 8 6.34 10.68 11.41
CA MET A 8 7.16 10.05 10.38
C MET A 8 8.66 10.23 10.65
N GLU A 9 9.08 11.41 11.13
CA GLU A 9 10.45 11.64 11.58
C GLU A 9 10.82 10.74 12.77
N GLU A 10 9.93 10.61 13.75
CA GLU A 10 10.14 9.73 14.92
C GLU A 10 10.26 8.27 14.51
N LEU A 11 9.43 7.80 13.57
CA LEU A 11 9.51 6.44 13.03
C LEU A 11 10.82 6.20 12.28
N ALA A 12 11.24 7.14 11.43
CA ALA A 12 12.51 7.06 10.70
C ALA A 12 13.70 7.06 11.67
N ALA A 13 13.69 7.96 12.66
CA ALA A 13 14.71 8.04 13.69
C ALA A 13 14.78 6.76 14.53
N PHE A 14 13.63 6.15 14.85
CA PHE A 14 13.57 4.86 15.52
C PHE A 14 14.23 3.77 14.67
N ALA A 15 13.88 3.67 13.39
CA ALA A 15 14.45 2.66 12.50
C ALA A 15 15.97 2.81 12.36
N LEU A 16 16.46 4.03 12.20
CA LEU A 16 17.89 4.32 12.16
C LEU A 16 18.60 3.97 13.48
N LYS A 17 17.97 4.28 14.62
CA LYS A 17 18.53 3.98 15.95
C LYS A 17 18.58 2.48 16.22
N GLU A 18 17.54 1.74 15.86
CA GLU A 18 17.39 0.32 16.19
C GLU A 18 18.13 -0.58 15.18
N PHE A 19 18.04 -0.26 13.88
CA PHE A 19 18.52 -1.12 12.80
C PHE A 19 19.72 -0.55 12.04
N GLY A 20 20.12 0.70 12.33
CA GLY A 20 21.31 1.34 11.76
C GLY A 20 21.13 1.89 10.34
N LYS A 21 20.05 1.53 9.64
CA LYS A 21 19.77 1.92 8.26
C LYS A 21 18.29 1.79 7.90
N ILE A 22 17.90 2.44 6.81
CA ILE A 22 16.60 2.28 6.15
C ILE A 22 16.90 1.83 4.72
N ASP A 23 16.66 0.57 4.40
CA ASP A 23 16.97 0.02 3.06
C ASP A 23 15.74 -0.33 2.23
N VAL A 24 14.57 -0.33 2.85
CA VAL A 24 13.32 -0.73 2.19
C VAL A 24 12.20 0.24 2.52
N LEU A 25 11.60 0.83 1.48
CA LEU A 25 10.36 1.58 1.56
C LEU A 25 9.21 0.71 1.04
N VAL A 26 8.30 0.31 1.94
CA VAL A 26 7.12 -0.50 1.60
C VAL A 26 5.86 0.36 1.62
N ASN A 27 5.22 0.54 0.46
CA ASN A 27 3.94 1.24 0.36
C ASN A 27 2.77 0.23 0.29
N ASN A 28 2.24 -0.14 1.46
CA ASN A 28 1.33 -1.30 1.61
C ASN A 28 -0.02 -1.04 2.30
N ALA A 29 -0.20 0.03 3.08
CA ALA A 29 -1.51 0.22 3.68
C ALA A 29 -2.52 0.62 2.59
N GLY A 30 -3.79 0.23 2.76
CA GLY A 30 -4.94 0.60 1.96
C GLY A 30 -6.09 0.82 2.92
N VAL A 31 -6.64 2.03 3.01
CA VAL A 31 -7.96 2.24 3.63
C VAL A 31 -8.88 2.60 2.46
N MET A 32 -10.14 2.12 2.46
CA MET A 32 -11.21 2.67 1.62
C MET A 32 -12.06 3.63 2.47
N PRO A 33 -11.57 4.83 2.83
CA PRO A 33 -12.44 5.78 3.46
C PRO A 33 -13.18 6.52 2.35
N GLN A 34 -14.52 6.51 2.38
CA GLN A 34 -15.29 7.62 1.82
C GLN A 34 -14.93 8.87 2.65
N SER A 35 -13.78 9.48 2.34
CA SER A 35 -13.18 10.56 3.12
C SER A 35 -12.66 11.64 2.19
N PHE A 36 -12.92 12.88 2.58
CA PHE A 36 -12.38 14.06 1.91
C PHE A 36 -10.84 14.02 1.79
N LEU A 37 -10.33 14.52 0.66
CA LEU A 37 -8.91 14.54 0.26
C LEU A 37 -7.98 15.15 1.32
N HIS A 38 -8.45 16.12 2.10
CA HIS A 38 -7.67 16.78 3.15
C HIS A 38 -7.31 15.88 4.36
N LYS A 39 -7.86 14.67 4.44
CA LYS A 39 -7.56 13.71 5.53
C LYS A 39 -6.42 12.73 5.22
N LEU A 40 -5.75 12.87 4.08
CA LEU A 40 -4.43 12.28 3.77
C LEU A 40 -4.28 10.75 3.97
N LYS A 41 -5.35 9.96 3.81
CA LYS A 41 -5.29 8.49 3.84
C LYS A 41 -4.94 7.90 2.46
N ILE A 42 -3.78 8.30 1.91
CA ILE A 42 -3.31 7.93 0.55
C ILE A 42 -2.31 6.78 0.65
N LEU A 43 -2.53 5.73 -0.13
CA LEU A 43 -2.12 4.36 0.18
C LEU A 43 -2.23 3.50 -1.09
N SER A 44 -1.61 2.32 -1.27
CA SER A 44 -1.68 1.51 -2.51
C SER A 44 -2.85 0.50 -2.56
N SER A 45 -3.16 -0.08 -3.73
CA SER A 45 -4.21 -1.09 -3.98
C SER A 45 -4.08 -1.63 -5.41
N ILE A 46 -4.70 -2.78 -5.69
CA ILE A 46 -4.89 -3.27 -7.05
C ILE A 46 -5.60 -2.28 -7.99
N ASP A 47 -6.39 -1.36 -7.44
CA ASP A 47 -7.05 -0.30 -8.19
C ASP A 47 -6.07 0.79 -8.67
N GLY A 48 -4.78 0.64 -8.37
CA GLY A 48 -3.69 1.37 -9.04
C GLY A 48 -3.35 0.86 -10.44
N HIS A 49 -4.02 -0.21 -10.87
CA HIS A 49 -3.85 -0.86 -12.17
C HIS A 49 -5.13 -0.92 -12.99
N ASN A 50 -6.28 -0.63 -12.37
CA ASN A 50 -7.61 -0.74 -12.94
C ASN A 50 -8.40 0.55 -12.70
N VAL A 51 -9.38 0.83 -13.57
CA VAL A 51 -10.34 1.93 -13.38
C VAL A 51 -11.74 1.39 -13.62
N TYR A 52 -12.67 1.71 -12.72
CA TYR A 52 -14.07 1.29 -12.81
C TYR A 52 -15.02 2.38 -12.29
N ALA A 53 -16.26 2.34 -12.78
CA ALA A 53 -17.33 3.22 -12.31
C ALA A 53 -17.53 3.05 -10.80
N SER A 54 -17.82 4.14 -10.08
CA SER A 54 -17.84 4.25 -8.60
C SER A 54 -16.47 4.19 -7.90
N GLY A 55 -15.38 3.88 -8.60
CA GLY A 55 -14.02 3.81 -8.05
C GLY A 55 -13.10 4.97 -8.42
N THR A 56 -13.52 5.94 -9.24
CA THR A 56 -12.63 6.89 -9.94
C THR A 56 -11.61 7.61 -9.05
N VAL A 57 -12.04 8.26 -7.97
CA VAL A 57 -11.14 9.00 -7.07
C VAL A 57 -10.16 8.06 -6.39
N TYR A 58 -10.66 6.91 -5.93
CA TYR A 58 -9.82 5.89 -5.32
C TYR A 58 -8.77 5.40 -6.31
N CYS A 59 -9.17 4.93 -7.50
CA CYS A 59 -8.28 4.45 -8.55
C CYS A 59 -7.21 5.48 -8.89
N ALA A 60 -7.58 6.76 -9.04
CA ALA A 60 -6.64 7.85 -9.32
C ALA A 60 -5.58 8.00 -8.22
N THR A 61 -5.97 7.94 -6.94
CA THR A 61 -4.99 8.00 -5.84
C THR A 61 -4.02 6.81 -5.84
N LYS A 62 -4.48 5.62 -6.25
CA LYS A 62 -3.65 4.41 -6.31
C LYS A 62 -2.68 4.44 -7.49
N HIS A 63 -3.11 4.96 -8.63
CA HIS A 63 -2.22 5.23 -9.76
C HIS A 63 -1.15 6.26 -9.37
N ALA A 64 -1.52 7.31 -8.64
CA ALA A 64 -0.57 8.30 -8.15
C ALA A 64 0.47 7.69 -7.20
N VAL A 65 0.05 6.82 -6.28
CA VAL A 65 0.97 6.09 -5.39
C VAL A 65 1.99 5.29 -6.18
N ARG A 66 1.55 4.54 -7.19
CA ARG A 66 2.44 3.76 -8.06
C ARG A 66 3.45 4.65 -8.80
N ALA A 67 2.98 5.77 -9.36
CA ALA A 67 3.85 6.73 -10.03
C ALA A 67 4.90 7.33 -9.09
N ILE A 68 4.50 7.69 -7.87
CA ILE A 68 5.41 8.22 -6.84
C ILE A 68 6.44 7.17 -6.44
N THR A 69 6.03 5.93 -6.20
CA THR A 69 6.95 4.85 -5.79
C THR A 69 7.98 4.54 -6.87
N GLU A 70 7.60 4.57 -8.15
CA GLU A 70 8.54 4.43 -9.26
C GLU A 70 9.48 5.63 -9.40
N GLY A 71 8.99 6.85 -9.17
CA GLY A 71 9.85 8.05 -9.11
C GLY A 71 10.93 7.92 -8.03
N LEU A 72 10.53 7.55 -6.81
CA LEU A 72 11.46 7.32 -5.69
C LEU A 72 12.48 6.22 -6.02
N ARG A 73 12.07 5.14 -6.69
CA ARG A 73 13.02 4.10 -7.12
C ARG A 73 14.14 4.66 -8.00
N GLN A 74 13.79 5.55 -8.93
CA GLN A 74 14.74 6.19 -9.83
C GLN A 74 15.63 7.17 -9.08
N GLU A 75 15.06 7.99 -8.19
CA GLU A 75 15.79 8.95 -7.37
C GLU A 75 16.83 8.28 -6.47
N GLU A 76 16.47 7.18 -5.79
CA GLU A 76 17.38 6.44 -4.91
C GLU A 76 18.48 5.69 -5.68
N ALA A 77 18.16 5.19 -6.88
CA ALA A 77 19.17 4.62 -7.77
C ALA A 77 20.15 5.68 -8.28
N MET A 78 19.67 6.90 -8.56
CA MET A 78 20.50 8.02 -9.00
C MET A 78 21.37 8.60 -7.88
N SER A 79 20.87 8.60 -6.65
CA SER A 79 21.58 9.11 -5.47
C SER A 79 22.63 8.14 -4.93
N GLY A 80 22.56 6.86 -5.32
CA GLY A 80 23.48 5.82 -4.87
C GLY A 80 23.26 5.37 -3.42
N THR A 81 22.13 5.73 -2.83
CA THR A 81 21.73 5.28 -1.48
C THR A 81 21.38 3.80 -1.44
N ASN A 82 21.01 3.23 -2.59
CA ASN A 82 20.52 1.85 -2.74
C ASN A 82 19.28 1.54 -1.89
N ILE A 83 18.47 2.55 -1.55
CA ILE A 83 17.18 2.31 -0.90
C ILE A 83 16.23 1.63 -1.89
N ARG A 84 15.73 0.45 -1.52
CA ARG A 84 14.83 -0.35 -2.35
C ARG A 84 13.39 0.08 -2.10
N THR A 85 12.65 0.35 -3.17
CA THR A 85 11.23 0.70 -3.07
C THR A 85 10.36 -0.45 -3.55
N THR A 86 9.33 -0.77 -2.77
CA THR A 86 8.35 -1.82 -3.08
C THR A 86 6.93 -1.26 -2.98
N ASN A 87 6.23 -1.23 -4.12
CA ASN A 87 4.79 -0.97 -4.17
C ASN A 87 4.03 -2.29 -3.96
N ILE A 88 3.14 -2.34 -2.97
CA ILE A 88 2.29 -3.52 -2.75
C ILE A 88 0.85 -3.16 -3.09
N SER A 89 0.32 -3.85 -4.10
CA SER A 89 -1.04 -3.68 -4.60
C SER A 89 -1.91 -4.88 -4.18
N PRO A 90 -2.48 -4.85 -2.96
CA PRO A 90 -3.35 -5.92 -2.49
C PRO A 90 -4.70 -5.91 -3.23
N GLY A 91 -5.25 -7.11 -3.44
CA GLY A 91 -6.66 -7.36 -3.68
C GLY A 91 -7.44 -7.42 -2.36
N ALA A 92 -8.50 -8.23 -2.28
CA ALA A 92 -9.29 -8.34 -1.06
C ALA A 92 -8.49 -8.99 0.10
N VAL A 93 -8.19 -8.20 1.14
CA VAL A 93 -7.50 -8.65 2.37
C VAL A 93 -8.45 -8.50 3.56
N SER A 94 -8.54 -9.52 4.42
CA SER A 94 -9.44 -9.53 5.58
C SER A 94 -9.04 -8.44 6.58
N LYS A 95 -9.74 -7.30 6.54
CA LYS A 95 -9.60 -6.16 7.45
C LYS A 95 -10.94 -5.42 7.56
N GLU A 96 -10.99 -4.47 8.49
CA GLU A 96 -12.02 -3.43 8.73
C GLU A 96 -12.35 -2.54 7.50
N LEU A 97 -11.91 -2.90 6.27
CA LEU A 97 -12.04 -2.05 5.08
C LEU A 97 -13.49 -1.71 4.73
N THR A 98 -14.44 -2.60 5.05
CA THR A 98 -15.87 -2.39 4.78
C THR A 98 -16.59 -1.59 5.87
N GLU A 99 -15.95 -1.36 7.03
CA GLU A 99 -16.58 -0.65 8.16
C GLU A 99 -16.82 0.83 7.89
N GLY A 100 -16.02 1.44 7.01
CA GLY A 100 -16.15 2.84 6.59
C GLY A 100 -17.13 3.08 5.43
N ILE A 101 -17.74 2.03 4.88
CA ILE A 101 -18.71 2.15 3.77
C ILE A 101 -20.06 2.57 4.36
N THR A 102 -20.49 3.78 4.04
CA THR A 102 -21.76 4.36 4.53
C THR A 102 -22.98 3.97 3.69
N ASP A 103 -22.76 3.53 2.46
CA ASP A 103 -23.80 3.05 1.56
C ASP A 103 -24.10 1.56 1.85
N VAL A 104 -25.35 1.27 2.17
CA VAL A 104 -25.78 -0.06 2.65
C VAL A 104 -25.72 -1.12 1.53
N GLU A 105 -26.08 -0.75 0.30
CA GLU A 105 -26.08 -1.67 -0.84
C GLU A 105 -24.65 -1.99 -1.28
N LEU A 106 -23.79 -0.97 -1.33
CA LEU A 106 -22.36 -1.16 -1.57
C LEU A 106 -21.76 -2.03 -0.46
N LYS A 107 -22.07 -1.77 0.81
CA LYS A 107 -21.53 -2.55 1.92
C LYS A 107 -21.86 -4.03 1.80
N GLN A 108 -23.10 -4.40 1.45
CA GLN A 108 -23.48 -5.79 1.24
C GLN A 108 -22.70 -6.45 0.09
N ALA A 109 -22.55 -5.75 -1.05
CA ALA A 109 -21.76 -6.25 -2.17
C ALA A 109 -20.27 -6.45 -1.79
N TYR A 110 -19.72 -5.53 -0.99
CA TYR A 110 -18.36 -5.63 -0.48
C TYR A 110 -18.19 -6.75 0.56
N ASP A 111 -19.14 -6.95 1.47
CA ASP A 111 -19.08 -8.05 2.45
C ASP A 111 -19.09 -9.42 1.75
N GLU A 112 -19.87 -9.58 0.66
CA GLU A 112 -19.83 -10.78 -0.19
C GLU A 112 -18.48 -10.94 -0.92
N LEU A 113 -17.95 -9.86 -1.49
CA LEU A 113 -16.63 -9.87 -2.15
C LEU A 113 -15.51 -10.28 -1.18
N TYR A 114 -15.61 -9.89 0.09
CA TYR A 114 -14.60 -10.14 1.12
C TYR A 114 -14.72 -11.53 1.78
N LYS A 115 -15.75 -12.34 1.49
CA LYS A 115 -15.81 -13.74 1.96
C LYS A 115 -14.63 -14.59 1.46
N GLY A 116 -14.04 -14.21 0.33
CA GLY A 116 -12.85 -14.85 -0.24
C GLY A 116 -11.52 -14.16 0.10
N ALA A 117 -11.52 -13.16 0.98
CA ALA A 117 -10.34 -12.34 1.23
C ALA A 117 -9.17 -13.14 1.83
N ILE A 118 -7.95 -12.79 1.44
CA ILE A 118 -6.75 -13.38 2.05
C ILE A 118 -6.49 -12.79 3.43
N LYS A 119 -5.90 -13.56 4.33
CA LYS A 119 -5.55 -13.06 5.67
C LYS A 119 -4.37 -12.09 5.63
N ALA A 120 -4.32 -11.17 6.59
CA ALA A 120 -3.25 -10.17 6.72
C ALA A 120 -1.84 -10.80 6.83
N GLU A 121 -1.73 -12.00 7.40
CA GLU A 121 -0.48 -12.75 7.49
C GLU A 121 0.08 -13.12 6.10
N SER A 122 -0.79 -13.24 5.10
CA SER A 122 -0.34 -13.47 3.71
C SER A 122 0.34 -12.22 3.14
N MET A 123 -0.10 -11.02 3.55
CA MET A 123 0.60 -9.77 3.20
C MET A 123 1.91 -9.65 3.95
N ALA A 124 1.92 -9.98 5.24
CA ALA A 124 3.15 -9.96 6.03
C ALA A 124 4.24 -10.87 5.43
N ARG A 125 3.89 -12.09 4.99
CA ARG A 125 4.85 -12.99 4.33
C ARG A 125 5.38 -12.44 3.01
N ALA A 126 4.52 -11.78 2.22
CA ALA A 126 4.94 -11.18 0.96
C ALA A 126 5.86 -9.97 1.18
N ILE A 127 5.57 -9.14 2.18
CA ILE A 127 6.43 -8.03 2.59
C ILE A 127 7.79 -8.55 3.07
N ALA A 128 7.79 -9.59 3.91
CA ALA A 128 9.01 -10.23 4.39
C ALA A 128 9.86 -10.75 3.23
N PHE A 129 9.24 -11.43 2.26
CA PHE A 129 9.91 -11.89 1.05
C PHE A 129 10.62 -10.75 0.31
N ALA A 130 9.95 -9.61 0.09
CA ALA A 130 10.57 -8.47 -0.59
C ALA A 130 11.72 -7.82 0.22
N ILE A 131 11.64 -7.84 1.54
CA ILE A 131 12.66 -7.28 2.43
C ILE A 131 13.89 -8.19 2.50
N GLU A 132 13.69 -9.50 2.53
CA GLU A 132 14.73 -10.53 2.71
C GLU A 132 15.64 -10.71 1.50
N GLU A 133 15.26 -10.16 0.33
CA GLU A 133 16.12 -10.19 -0.84
C GLU A 133 17.48 -9.49 -0.58
N PRO A 134 18.56 -9.89 -1.28
CA PRO A 134 19.86 -9.22 -1.21
C PRO A 134 19.79 -7.71 -1.53
N GLU A 135 20.77 -6.94 -1.05
CA GLU A 135 20.80 -5.47 -1.22
C GLU A 135 20.84 -5.01 -2.68
N ASP A 136 21.36 -5.83 -3.59
CA ASP A 136 21.42 -5.59 -5.03
C ASP A 136 20.15 -6.05 -5.78
N VAL A 137 19.16 -6.59 -5.08
CA VAL A 137 17.88 -7.06 -5.63
C VAL A 137 16.73 -6.28 -5.01
N ALA A 138 15.97 -5.59 -5.85
CA ALA A 138 14.76 -4.87 -5.46
C ALA A 138 13.51 -5.51 -6.10
N ILE A 139 12.55 -5.92 -5.26
CA ILE A 139 11.21 -6.30 -5.71
C ILE A 139 10.36 -5.02 -5.76
N ASN A 140 10.20 -4.41 -6.94
CA ASN A 140 9.58 -3.09 -7.04
C ASN A 140 8.05 -3.08 -6.99
N GLU A 141 7.39 -4.16 -7.42
CA GLU A 141 5.94 -4.24 -7.44
C GLU A 141 5.44 -5.65 -7.12
N MET A 142 4.49 -5.75 -6.19
CA MET A 142 3.82 -6.99 -5.83
C MET A 142 2.31 -6.81 -5.92
N ILE A 143 1.68 -7.56 -6.82
CA ILE A 143 0.22 -7.67 -6.91
C ILE A 143 -0.19 -8.97 -6.24
N ILE A 144 -1.02 -8.88 -5.20
CA ILE A 144 -1.36 -10.06 -4.39
C ILE A 144 -2.86 -10.12 -4.19
N ARG A 145 -3.49 -11.19 -4.70
CA ARG A 145 -4.94 -11.36 -4.73
C ARG A 145 -5.35 -12.74 -4.19
N PRO A 146 -6.56 -12.90 -3.66
CA PRO A 146 -7.19 -14.21 -3.57
C PRO A 146 -7.25 -14.87 -4.94
N THR A 147 -7.01 -16.18 -5.01
CA THR A 147 -7.02 -16.95 -6.26
C THR A 147 -8.38 -17.00 -6.96
N ARG A 148 -9.45 -16.65 -6.25
CA ARG A 148 -10.82 -16.60 -6.78
C ARG A 148 -11.26 -15.19 -7.21
N GLN A 149 -10.41 -14.18 -7.01
CA GLN A 149 -10.71 -12.81 -7.43
C GLN A 149 -10.55 -12.70 -8.96
N GLN A 150 -11.63 -12.34 -9.66
CA GLN A 150 -11.67 -12.32 -11.13
C GLN A 150 -11.18 -11.01 -11.76
N ALA A 151 -11.16 -9.89 -11.02
CA ALA A 151 -10.68 -8.57 -11.44
C ALA A 151 -9.98 -7.83 -10.29
#